data_AF-A0A0V0GR81-F1
#
_entry.id   AF-A0A0V0GR81-F1
#
_cell.length_a   1.000
_cell.length_b   1.000
_cell.length_c   1.000
_cell.angle_alpha   90.00
_cell.angle_beta   90.00
_cell.angle_gamma   90.00
#
_symmetry.space_group_name_H-M   'P 1'
#
loop_
_entity.id
_entity.type
_entity.pdbx_description
1 polymer ?
#
loop_
_entity_poly.entity_id
_entity_poly.type
_entity_poly.pdbx_seq_one_letter_code
_entity_poly.pdbx_strand_id
1 'polypeptide(L)' 'MENLIDGGNVVFVGEYTTVETFPLACGPYGIPIPDQHPRIGSPGPGQLYKVNNSGLGPMDDLEGIEIGHYRDCR' A
#
# COMPACT_ATOMS: atom_id res chain seq x y z
N MET A 1 6.63 -2.49 9.47
CA MET A 1 5.69 -1.37 9.63
C MET A 1 5.78 -0.72 11.01
N GLU A 2 5.58 -1.45 12.11
CA GLU A 2 5.57 -0.90 13.48
C GLU A 2 6.79 -0.02 13.81
N ASN A 3 8.01 -0.52 13.59
CA ASN A 3 9.24 0.26 13.82
C ASN A 3 9.29 1.61 13.06
N LEU A 4 8.64 1.70 11.89
CA LEU A 4 8.59 2.93 11.10
C LEU A 4 7.57 3.92 11.67
N ILE A 5 6.49 3.40 12.25
CA ILE A 5 5.47 4.19 12.97
C ILE A 5 6.07 4.72 14.27
N ASP A 6 6.65 3.85 15.08
CA ASP A 6 7.30 4.20 16.36
C ASP A 6 8.44 5.21 16.16
N GLY A 7 9.19 5.07 15.06
CA GLY A 7 10.26 5.99 14.68
C GLY A 7 9.77 7.31 14.08
N GLY A 8 8.46 7.51 13.89
CA GLY A 8 7.89 8.72 13.29
C GLY A 8 8.17 8.89 11.79
N ASN A 9 8.66 7.84 11.11
CA ASN A 9 8.90 7.85 9.66
C ASN A 9 7.60 7.70 8.87
N VAL A 10 6.61 7.06 9.49
CA VAL A 10 5.29 6.79 8.94
C VAL A 10 4.26 7.27 9.96
N VAL A 11 3.37 8.17 9.57
CA VAL A 11 2.37 8.77 10.47
C VAL A 11 0.98 8.52 9.91
N PHE A 12 0.10 7.94 10.72
CA PHE A 12 -1.30 7.75 10.35
C PHE A 12 -2.01 9.08 10.15
N VAL A 13 -2.75 9.21 9.05
CA VAL A 13 -3.53 10.41 8.70
C VAL A 13 -5.01 10.16 8.91
N GLY A 14 -5.53 9.00 8.48
CA GLY A 14 -6.95 8.68 8.58
C GLY A 14 -7.37 7.49 7.74
N GLU A 15 -8.63 7.09 7.86
CA GLU A 15 -9.27 6.09 7.00
C GLU A 15 -9.92 6.77 5.79
N TYR A 16 -9.69 6.20 4.60
CA TYR A 16 -10.17 6.72 3.34
C TYR A 16 -10.63 5.60 2.43
N THR A 17 -11.29 5.96 1.33
CA THR A 17 -11.73 5.03 0.30
C THR A 17 -11.23 5.51 -1.04
N THR A 18 -10.78 4.56 -1.88
CA THR A 18 -10.31 4.85 -3.24
C THR A 18 -11.40 5.52 -4.09
N VAL A 19 -11.02 6.44 -4.97
CA VAL A 19 -11.98 7.08 -5.90
C VAL A 19 -12.32 6.14 -7.05
N GLU A 20 -11.30 5.50 -7.62
CA GLU A 20 -11.43 4.45 -8.62
C GLU A 20 -11.36 3.07 -7.96
N THR A 21 -12.07 2.11 -8.54
CA THR A 21 -12.07 0.75 -8.00
C THR A 21 -10.96 -0.08 -8.63
N PHE A 22 -10.12 -0.65 -7.76
CA PHE A 22 -9.10 -1.64 -8.11
C PHE A 22 -9.46 -2.96 -7.44
N PRO A 23 -9.93 -3.97 -8.20
CA PRO A 23 -10.28 -5.25 -7.59
C PRO A 23 -9.09 -5.89 -6.89
N LEU A 24 -9.32 -6.34 -5.66
CA LEU A 24 -8.34 -7.08 -4.87
C LEU A 24 -8.54 -8.57 -5.10
N ALA A 25 -7.52 -9.23 -5.65
CA ALA A 25 -7.47 -10.68 -5.73
C ALA A 25 -6.69 -11.24 -4.52
N CYS A 26 -7.08 -12.41 -4.03
CA CYS A 26 -6.25 -13.15 -3.08
C CYS A 26 -5.14 -13.87 -3.86
N GLY A 27 -3.92 -13.39 -3.71
CA GLY A 27 -2.72 -14.04 -4.22
C GLY A 27 -2.33 -15.28 -3.41
N PRO A 28 -1.21 -15.92 -3.78
CA PRO A 28 -0.62 -16.99 -2.99
C PRO A 28 -0.46 -16.57 -1.52
N TYR A 29 -0.69 -17.50 -0.60
CA TYR A 29 -0.62 -17.25 0.85
C TYR A 29 -1.66 -16.26 1.41
N GLY A 30 -2.71 -15.94 0.65
CA GLY A 30 -3.78 -15.02 1.09
C GLY A 30 -3.37 -13.55 1.05
N ILE A 31 -2.27 -13.23 0.36
CA ILE A 31 -1.78 -11.87 0.21
C ILE A 31 -2.71 -11.10 -0.75
N PRO A 32 -3.29 -9.96 -0.36
CA PRO A 32 -4.14 -9.18 -1.25
C PRO A 32 -3.32 -8.52 -2.37
N ILE A 33 -3.66 -8.78 -3.63
CA ILE A 33 -3.00 -8.20 -4.80
C ILE A 33 -4.02 -7.35 -5.55
N PRO A 34 -3.87 -6.01 -5.57
CA PRO A 34 -4.72 -5.14 -6.38
C PRO A 34 -4.45 -5.37 -7.88
N ASP A 35 -5.49 -5.35 -8.71
CA ASP A 35 -5.31 -5.19 -10.16
C ASP A 35 -4.67 -3.81 -10.43
N GLN A 36 -3.77 -3.76 -11.41
CA GLN A 36 -3.09 -2.53 -11.82
C GLN A 36 -4.01 -1.60 -12.62
N HIS A 37 -5.15 -2.10 -13.09
CA HIS A 37 -6.09 -1.34 -13.89
C HIS A 37 -7.40 -1.12 -13.14
N PRO A 38 -7.96 0.10 -13.22
CA PRO A 38 -9.27 0.37 -12.66
C PRO A 38 -10.32 -0.47 -13.39
N ARG A 39 -11.28 -1.00 -12.63
CA ARG A 39 -12.40 -1.78 -13.14
C ARG A 39 -13.70 -1.34 -12.46
N ILE A 40 -14.82 -1.77 -13.02
CA ILE A 40 -16.12 -1.60 -12.36
C ILE A 40 -16.15 -2.49 -11.11
N GLY A 41 -16.47 -1.90 -9.96
CA GLY A 41 -16.65 -2.60 -8.71
C GLY A 41 -16.82 -1.64 -7.54
N SER A 42 -16.76 -2.17 -6.32
CA SER A 42 -16.83 -1.38 -5.10
C SER A 42 -15.48 -0.76 -4.74
N PRO A 43 -15.42 0.54 -4.46
CA PRO A 43 -14.22 1.16 -3.92
C PRO A 43 -13.69 0.45 -2.67
N GLY A 44 -12.36 0.31 -2.60
CA GLY A 44 -11.69 -0.32 -1.47
C GLY A 44 -11.44 0.68 -0.33
N PRO A 45 -11.89 0.40 0.90
CA PRO A 45 -11.48 1.16 2.07
C PRO A 45 -10.01 0.88 2.42
N GLY A 46 -9.34 1.84 3.04
CA GLY A 46 -7.96 1.71 3.44
C GLY A 46 -7.51 2.83 4.38
N GLN A 47 -6.24 2.80 4.75
CA GLN A 47 -5.62 3.77 5.65
C GLN A 47 -4.63 4.64 4.88
N LEU A 48 -4.67 5.95 5.10
CA LEU A 48 -3.70 6.88 4.55
C LEU A 48 -2.61 7.16 5.58
N TYR A 49 -1.36 7.03 5.15
CA TYR A 49 -0.18 7.35 5.94
C TYR A 49 0.65 8.41 5.24
N LYS A 50 1.20 9.34 6.03
CA LYS A 50 2.26 10.25 5.59
C LYS A 50 3.60 9.59 5.83
N VAL A 51 4.43 9.49 4.79
CA VAL A 51 5.76 8.89 4.86
C VAL A 51 6.80 9.95 4.56
N ASN A 52 7.87 10.02 5.36
CA ASN A 52 9.01 10.90 5.10
C ASN A 52 10.07 10.18 4.23
N ASN A 53 11.08 10.91 3.77
CA ASN A 53 12.10 10.34 2.87
C ASN A 53 12.84 9.13 3.48
N SER A 54 13.08 9.11 4.79
CA SER A 54 13.73 7.98 5.47
C SER A 54 12.82 6.75 5.61
N GLY A 55 11.51 6.91 5.52
CA GLY A 55 10.54 5.81 5.54
C GLY A 55 10.28 5.15 4.18
N LEU A 56 10.61 5.82 3.07
CA LEU A 56 10.32 5.31 1.72
C LEU A 56 11.10 4.03 1.39
N GLY A 57 12.41 4.01 1.61
CA GLY A 57 13.23 2.80 1.35
C GLY A 57 12.75 1.56 2.11
N PRO A 58 12.60 1.64 3.45
CA PRO A 58 12.05 0.53 4.22
C PRO A 58 10.63 0.10 3.83
N MET A 59 9.82 1.00 3.26
CA MET A 59 8.51 0.64 2.69
C MET A 59 8.66 -0.11 1.37
N ASP A 60 9.54 0.34 0.48
CA ASP A 60 9.84 -0.35 -0.77
C ASP A 60 10.37 -1.78 -0.49
N ASP A 61 11.20 -1.95 0.54
CA ASP A 61 11.69 -3.25 1.00
C ASP A 61 10.58 -4.15 1.56
N LEU A 62 9.69 -3.59 2.40
CA LEU A 62 8.57 -4.31 3.01
C LEU A 62 7.61 -4.84 1.94
N GLU A 63 7.30 -4.02 0.94
CA GLU A 63 6.42 -4.36 -0.18
C GLU A 63 7.15 -5.16 -1.28
N GLY A 64 8.45 -5.42 -1.12
CA GLY A 64 9.24 -6.20 -2.08
C GLY A 64 9.24 -5.60 -3.48
N ILE A 65 9.35 -4.28 -3.59
CA ILE A 65 9.35 -3.57 -4.89
C ILE A 65 10.48 -4.06 -5.78
N GLU A 66 11.69 -4.23 -5.23
CA GLU A 66 12.87 -4.68 -6.01
C GLU A 66 12.73 -6.10 -6.56
N ILE A 67 11.95 -6.96 -5.89
CA ILE A 67 11.68 -8.34 -6.34
C ILE A 67 10.35 -8.48 -7.09
N GLY A 68 9.66 -7.36 -7.32
CA GLY A 68 8.47 -7.27 -8.16
C GLY A 68 7.18 -7.77 -7.52
N HIS A 69 7.10 -7.84 -6.18
CA HIS A 69 5.86 -8.19 -5.47
C HIS A 69 4.77 -7.13 -5.67
N TYR A 70 5.14 -5.86 -5.48
CA TYR A 70 4.32 -4.71 -5.81
C TYR A 70 5.11 -3.71 -6.66
N ARG A 71 4.42 -2.68 -7.16
CA ARG A 71 5.04 -1.56 -7.87
C ARG A 71 4.61 -0.27 -7.21
N ASP A 72 5.56 0.65 -7.07
CA ASP A 72 5.24 2.01 -6.72
C ASP A 72 4.94 2.82 -8.00
N CYS A 73 3.95 3.71 -7.92
CA CYS A 73 3.48 4.53 -9.05
C CYS A 73 4.07 5.95 -9.00
N ARG A 74 5.32 6.10 -8.56
CA ARG A 74 6.04 7.38 -8.53
C ARG A 74 6.30 7.94 -9.93
#